data_AF-A0A9D5PQX4-F1
#
_entry.id   AF-A0A9D5PQX4-F1
#
_cell.length_a   1.000
_cell.length_b   1.000
_cell.length_c   1.000
_cell.angle_alpha   90.00
_cell.angle_beta   90.00
_cell.angle_gamma   90.00
#
_symmetry.space_group_name_H-M   'P 1'
#
loop_
_entity.id
_entity.type
_entity.pdbx_description
1 polymer ?
#
loop_
_entity_poly.entity_id
_entity_poly.type
_entity_poly.pdbx_seq_one_letter_code
_entity_poly.pdbx_strand_id
1 'polypeptide(L)'
;MPRHYQNFMRILTSDTPGEPTLFEPFINRKIAEQLIWRRGEHLWSTPESYIETLVSLGECTGSDVITADTRLFEDQLTALYRAIYKTADDTLRFVTLCRTAEAARLADKCGGVCAVGVFGEARSKKPMIRMDGRLTDAVKSGCAGWFAPRDAERYWNEASDYIAVLGGLGADYISSTGPASIHKRCECIYRVTDNRRYALGSGGCLTEEHYLELISLLGVYKKYKY
;
A
#
# COMPACT_ATOMS: atom_id res chain seq x y z
N MET A 1 16.32 2.05 -10.47
CA MET A 1 15.90 0.64 -10.55
C MET A 1 14.46 0.61 -11.04
N PRO A 2 14.07 -0.31 -11.94
CA PRO A 2 12.71 -0.33 -12.46
C PRO A 2 11.73 -0.69 -11.34
N ARG A 3 10.57 -0.03 -11.33
CA ARG A 3 9.46 -0.33 -10.41
C ARG A 3 8.87 -1.67 -10.84
N HIS A 4 8.74 -2.61 -9.91
CA HIS A 4 8.17 -3.90 -10.22
C HIS A 4 6.99 -4.16 -9.29
N TYR A 5 5.81 -3.68 -9.68
CA TYR A 5 4.55 -4.10 -9.05
C TYR A 5 4.44 -5.63 -8.99
N GLN A 6 5.15 -6.36 -9.87
CA GLN A 6 5.32 -7.81 -9.82
C GLN A 6 5.85 -8.30 -8.47
N ASN A 7 6.75 -7.57 -7.80
CA ASN A 7 7.22 -7.92 -6.46
C ASN A 7 6.08 -7.87 -5.44
N PHE A 8 5.27 -6.81 -5.49
CA PHE A 8 4.06 -6.71 -4.69
C PHE A 8 3.06 -7.84 -5.00
N MET A 9 2.89 -8.18 -6.28
CA MET A 9 2.03 -9.32 -6.65
C MET A 9 2.57 -10.65 -6.15
N ARG A 10 3.90 -10.88 -6.17
CA ARG A 10 4.51 -12.06 -5.56
C ARG A 10 4.19 -12.15 -4.07
N ILE A 11 4.24 -11.04 -3.34
CA ILE A 11 3.86 -11.02 -1.92
C ILE A 11 2.40 -11.45 -1.72
N LEU A 12 1.49 -11.01 -2.60
CA LEU A 12 0.08 -11.35 -2.49
C LEU A 12 -0.27 -12.78 -2.93
N THR A 13 0.53 -13.40 -3.81
CA THR A 13 0.13 -14.64 -4.49
C THR A 13 1.13 -15.79 -4.39
N SER A 14 2.30 -15.57 -3.78
CA SER A 14 3.39 -16.55 -3.70
C SER A 14 4.06 -16.56 -2.33
N ASP A 15 4.61 -17.71 -1.98
CA ASP A 15 5.45 -17.92 -0.79
C ASP A 15 6.93 -17.66 -1.03
N THR A 16 7.31 -17.31 -2.26
CA THR A 16 8.71 -17.06 -2.61
C THR A 16 9.17 -15.74 -2.01
N PRO A 17 10.29 -15.70 -1.26
CA PRO A 17 10.88 -14.46 -0.79
C PRO A 17 11.07 -13.46 -1.93
N GLY A 18 10.63 -12.22 -1.71
CA GLY A 18 10.79 -11.13 -2.66
C GLY A 18 11.92 -10.17 -2.27
N GLU A 19 11.92 -8.99 -2.89
CA GLU A 19 12.61 -7.83 -2.33
C GLU A 19 11.71 -7.14 -1.27
N PRO A 20 12.28 -6.44 -0.29
CA PRO A 20 11.51 -5.61 0.64
C PRO A 20 10.51 -4.71 -0.09
N THR A 21 9.22 -4.90 0.17
CA THR A 21 8.15 -4.11 -0.45
C THR A 21 7.51 -3.20 0.56
N LEU A 22 7.22 -1.98 0.12
CA LEU A 22 6.50 -0.99 0.90
C LEU A 22 5.03 -0.96 0.51
N PHE A 23 4.16 -0.93 1.51
CA PHE A 23 2.73 -0.72 1.34
C PHE A 23 2.27 0.38 2.31
N GLU A 24 2.28 1.61 1.80
CA GLU A 24 1.82 2.83 2.49
C GLU A 24 0.55 3.34 1.83
N PRO A 25 -0.64 2.78 2.15
CA PRO A 25 -1.88 3.17 1.51
C PRO A 25 -2.38 4.56 1.94
N PHE A 26 -1.85 5.10 3.05
CA PHE A 26 -2.30 6.36 3.64
C PHE A 26 -1.13 7.33 3.82
N ILE A 27 -0.98 8.25 2.87
CA ILE A 27 0.00 9.34 2.95
C ILE A 27 -0.78 10.64 3.10
N ASN A 28 -0.41 11.45 4.10
CA ASN A 28 -1.05 12.74 4.30
C ASN A 28 -0.81 13.65 3.09
N ARG A 29 -1.86 14.35 2.67
CA ARG A 29 -1.82 15.30 1.56
C ARG A 29 -0.65 16.30 1.64
N LYS A 30 -0.40 16.91 2.80
CA LYS A 30 0.68 17.90 2.98
C LYS A 30 2.05 17.27 2.73
N ILE A 31 2.24 16.04 3.20
CA ILE A 31 3.48 15.27 3.02
C ILE A 31 3.67 14.94 1.54
N ALA A 32 2.61 14.48 0.87
CA ALA A 32 2.65 14.18 -0.56
C ALA A 32 3.03 15.43 -1.37
N GLU A 33 2.41 16.58 -1.09
CA GLU A 33 2.73 17.87 -1.72
C GLU A 33 4.22 18.26 -1.54
N GLN A 34 4.77 18.06 -0.35
CA GLN A 34 6.19 18.33 -0.09
C GLN A 34 7.13 17.40 -0.84
N LEU A 35 6.84 16.09 -0.85
CA LEU A 35 7.68 15.09 -1.50
C LEU A 35 7.78 15.29 -3.01
N ILE A 36 6.68 15.71 -3.65
CA ILE A 36 6.65 15.98 -5.09
C ILE A 36 7.01 17.43 -5.46
N TRP A 37 7.32 18.27 -4.47
CA TRP A 37 7.63 19.69 -4.64
C TRP A 37 6.53 20.49 -5.37
N ARG A 38 5.25 20.18 -5.11
CA ARG A 38 4.07 20.88 -5.69
C ARG A 38 3.05 21.14 -4.58
N ARG A 39 2.25 22.20 -4.68
CA ARG A 39 1.26 22.54 -3.64
C ARG A 39 -0.05 23.03 -4.23
N GLY A 40 -1.14 22.84 -3.48
CA GLY A 40 -2.43 23.49 -3.73
C GLY A 40 -3.57 22.54 -4.11
N GLU A 41 -4.81 23.01 -3.94
CA GLU A 41 -6.05 22.24 -4.14
C GLU A 41 -6.16 21.59 -5.52
N HIS A 42 -5.63 22.25 -6.55
CA HIS A 42 -5.71 21.76 -7.93
C HIS A 42 -5.07 20.37 -8.13
N LEU A 43 -4.14 19.97 -7.26
CA LEU A 43 -3.51 18.65 -7.27
C LEU A 43 -4.46 17.51 -6.85
N TRP A 44 -5.55 17.85 -6.18
CA TRP A 44 -6.45 16.89 -5.52
C TRP A 44 -7.92 17.07 -5.93
N SER A 45 -8.22 18.13 -6.67
CA SER A 45 -9.59 18.54 -6.98
C SER A 45 -10.28 17.67 -8.04
N THR A 46 -9.53 17.03 -8.93
CA THR A 46 -10.09 16.14 -9.96
C THR A 46 -9.45 14.75 -9.90
N PRO A 47 -10.15 13.71 -10.37
CA PRO A 47 -9.57 12.38 -10.43
C PRO A 47 -8.27 12.32 -11.25
N GLU A 48 -8.18 13.08 -12.35
CA GLU A 48 -6.97 13.16 -13.17
C GLU A 48 -5.79 13.75 -12.39
N SER A 49 -5.95 14.93 -11.78
CA SER A 49 -4.87 15.58 -11.06
C SER A 49 -4.46 14.78 -9.82
N TYR A 50 -5.41 14.12 -9.16
CA TYR A 50 -5.15 13.19 -8.07
C TYR A 50 -4.27 12.01 -8.49
N ILE A 51 -4.61 11.34 -9.60
CA ILE A 51 -3.81 10.20 -10.09
C ILE A 51 -2.42 10.65 -10.55
N GLU A 52 -2.30 11.78 -11.25
CA GLU A 52 -0.99 12.35 -11.63
C GLU A 52 -0.13 12.66 -10.40
N THR A 53 -0.74 13.23 -9.36
CA THR A 53 -0.08 13.54 -8.09
C THR A 53 0.42 12.27 -7.38
N LEU A 54 -0.40 11.22 -7.33
CA LEU A 54 0.00 9.92 -6.78
C LEU A 54 1.11 9.24 -7.59
N VAL A 55 1.11 9.41 -8.91
CA VAL A 55 2.18 8.91 -9.78
C VAL A 55 3.48 9.61 -9.47
N SER A 56 3.50 10.96 -9.45
CA SER A 56 4.66 11.74 -9.03
C SER A 56 5.19 11.31 -7.66
N LEU A 57 4.27 11.09 -6.70
CA LEU A 57 4.63 10.62 -5.37
C LEU A 57 5.30 9.25 -5.40
N GLY A 58 4.73 8.29 -6.14
CA GLY A 58 5.30 6.95 -6.30
C GLY A 58 6.69 6.95 -6.94
N GLU A 59 6.99 7.90 -7.83
CA GLU A 59 8.34 8.06 -8.40
C GLU A 59 9.33 8.59 -7.36
N CYS A 60 8.92 9.59 -6.58
CA CYS A 60 9.74 10.18 -5.52
C CYS A 60 10.05 9.18 -4.39
N THR A 61 9.10 8.32 -4.03
CA THR A 61 9.26 7.35 -2.93
C THR A 61 9.83 6.01 -3.39
N GLY A 62 9.86 5.73 -4.70
CA GLY A 62 10.27 4.42 -5.22
C GLY A 62 9.32 3.29 -4.78
N SER A 63 8.03 3.60 -4.69
CA SER A 63 7.00 2.64 -4.31
C SER A 63 6.78 1.59 -5.40
N ASP A 64 6.61 0.33 -4.99
CA ASP A 64 6.39 -0.79 -5.91
C ASP A 64 4.97 -0.78 -6.50
N VAL A 65 4.02 -0.20 -5.77
CA VAL A 65 2.64 0.04 -6.18
C VAL A 65 2.16 1.40 -5.71
N ILE A 66 1.22 1.97 -6.46
CA ILE A 66 0.54 3.21 -6.06
C ILE A 66 -0.82 2.86 -5.49
N THR A 67 -1.16 3.43 -4.33
CA THR A 67 -2.49 3.26 -3.75
C THR A 67 -3.36 4.47 -4.07
N ALA A 68 -4.52 4.23 -4.70
CA ALA A 68 -5.52 5.26 -4.97
C ALA A 68 -6.78 5.00 -4.13
N ASP A 69 -7.18 5.99 -3.33
CA ASP A 69 -8.37 5.91 -2.50
C ASP A 69 -9.59 6.36 -3.28
N THR A 70 -10.39 5.39 -3.75
CA THR A 70 -11.55 5.69 -4.59
C THR A 70 -12.70 6.30 -3.79
N ARG A 71 -12.65 6.22 -2.45
CA ARG A 71 -13.65 6.79 -1.54
C ARG A 71 -13.64 8.32 -1.57
N LEU A 72 -12.57 8.94 -2.08
CA LEU A 72 -12.47 10.39 -2.26
C LEU A 72 -13.24 10.89 -3.49
N PHE A 73 -13.63 9.98 -4.40
CA PHE A 73 -14.26 10.30 -5.68
C PHE A 73 -15.43 9.35 -5.98
N GLU A 74 -16.27 9.05 -4.99
CA GLU A 74 -17.39 8.08 -5.15
C GLU A 74 -18.36 8.49 -6.27
N ASP A 75 -18.60 9.78 -6.47
CA ASP A 75 -19.45 10.29 -7.57
C ASP A 75 -18.73 10.41 -8.92
N GLN A 76 -17.41 10.16 -8.95
CA GLN A 76 -16.56 10.34 -10.12
C GLN A 76 -15.72 9.10 -10.44
N LEU A 77 -16.14 7.91 -9.97
CA LEU A 77 -15.39 6.66 -10.13
C LEU A 77 -14.99 6.37 -11.58
N THR A 78 -15.89 6.61 -12.54
CA THR A 78 -15.59 6.37 -13.97
C THR A 78 -14.44 7.26 -14.46
N ALA A 79 -14.39 8.53 -14.05
CA ALA A 79 -13.29 9.43 -14.39
C ALA A 79 -11.98 9.00 -13.70
N LEU A 80 -12.06 8.61 -12.42
CA LEU A 80 -10.90 8.09 -11.68
C LEU A 80 -10.28 6.86 -12.35
N TYR A 81 -11.08 5.83 -12.66
CA TYR A 81 -10.57 4.63 -13.32
C TYR A 81 -10.08 4.88 -14.74
N ARG A 82 -10.62 5.88 -15.44
CA ARG A 82 -10.09 6.32 -16.73
C ARG A 82 -8.71 6.97 -16.56
N ALA A 83 -8.52 7.81 -15.55
CA ALA A 83 -7.22 8.42 -15.25
C ALA A 83 -6.17 7.35 -14.87
N ILE A 84 -6.54 6.38 -14.02
CA ILE A 84 -5.72 5.21 -13.70
C ILE A 84 -5.30 4.47 -14.97
N TYR A 85 -6.28 4.10 -15.81
CA TYR A 85 -6.01 3.34 -17.04
C TYR A 85 -5.07 4.08 -18.00
N LYS A 86 -5.24 5.39 -18.16
CA LYS A 86 -4.39 6.20 -19.04
C LYS A 86 -2.95 6.31 -18.56
N THR A 87 -2.73 6.26 -17.24
CA THR A 87 -1.42 6.51 -16.63
C THR A 87 -0.64 5.23 -16.34
N ALA A 88 -1.35 4.10 -16.15
CA ALA A 88 -0.72 2.82 -15.87
C ALA A 88 0.07 2.27 -17.07
N ASP A 89 1.18 1.59 -16.79
CA ASP A 89 2.03 0.92 -17.78
C ASP A 89 2.60 -0.40 -17.21
N ASP A 90 3.43 -1.09 -17.98
CA ASP A 90 3.95 -2.41 -17.61
C ASP A 90 4.83 -2.43 -16.35
N THR A 91 5.23 -1.26 -15.84
CA THR A 91 5.99 -1.10 -14.60
C THR A 91 5.15 -0.50 -13.47
N LEU A 92 4.08 0.22 -13.81
CA LEU A 92 3.25 0.99 -12.89
C LEU A 92 1.81 0.48 -12.88
N ARG A 93 1.40 -0.05 -11.72
CA ARG A 93 0.03 -0.48 -11.46
C ARG A 93 -0.47 0.06 -10.12
N PHE A 94 -1.78 0.09 -10.00
CA PHE A 94 -2.49 0.65 -8.85
C PHE A 94 -3.12 -0.43 -7.99
N VAL A 95 -3.11 -0.17 -6.67
CA VAL A 95 -4.05 -0.76 -5.72
C VAL A 95 -5.14 0.28 -5.47
N THR A 96 -6.40 -0.10 -5.66
CA THR A 96 -7.52 0.82 -5.38
C THR A 96 -8.20 0.48 -4.07
N LEU A 97 -8.43 1.47 -3.21
CA LEU A 97 -9.17 1.29 -1.96
C LEU A 97 -10.64 1.59 -2.19
N CYS A 98 -11.48 0.58 -1.99
CA CYS A 98 -12.90 0.62 -2.33
C CYS A 98 -13.76 0.26 -1.12
N ARG A 99 -14.95 0.87 -1.04
CA ARG A 99 -16.01 0.50 -0.08
C ARG A 99 -17.27 -0.04 -0.76
N THR A 100 -17.49 0.33 -2.02
CA THR A 100 -18.71 -0.03 -2.76
C THR A 100 -18.45 -1.17 -3.75
N ALA A 101 -19.48 -1.98 -4.00
CA ALA A 101 -19.44 -3.02 -5.03
C ALA A 101 -19.22 -2.43 -6.44
N GLU A 102 -19.70 -1.21 -6.69
CA GLU A 102 -19.47 -0.51 -7.94
C GLU A 102 -17.99 -0.19 -8.17
N ALA A 103 -17.31 0.37 -7.17
CA ALA A 103 -15.89 0.68 -7.27
C ALA A 103 -15.07 -0.59 -7.52
N ALA A 104 -15.35 -1.69 -6.80
CA ALA A 104 -14.67 -2.97 -7.01
C ALA A 104 -14.91 -3.55 -8.41
N ARG A 105 -16.15 -3.45 -8.94
CA ARG A 105 -16.47 -3.88 -10.31
C ARG A 105 -15.76 -3.04 -11.38
N LEU A 106 -15.54 -1.75 -11.15
CA LEU A 106 -14.78 -0.89 -12.05
C LEU A 106 -13.28 -1.23 -11.99
N ALA A 107 -12.73 -1.51 -10.79
CA ALA A 107 -11.36 -1.99 -10.63
C ALA A 107 -11.11 -3.28 -11.43
N ASP A 108 -12.04 -4.25 -11.38
CA ASP A 108 -11.93 -5.50 -12.14
C ASP A 108 -11.77 -5.29 -13.64
N LYS A 109 -12.39 -4.23 -14.18
CA LYS A 109 -12.35 -3.87 -15.61
C LYS A 109 -11.17 -2.98 -15.98
N CYS A 110 -10.50 -2.36 -15.00
CA CYS A 110 -9.41 -1.43 -15.25
C CYS A 110 -8.08 -2.19 -15.37
N GLY A 111 -7.47 -2.18 -16.55
CA GLY A 111 -6.17 -2.81 -16.80
C GLY A 111 -5.02 -2.25 -15.94
N GLY A 112 -5.15 -1.00 -15.47
CA GLY A 112 -4.17 -0.35 -14.60
C GLY A 112 -4.20 -0.80 -13.14
N VAL A 113 -5.21 -1.58 -12.73
CA VAL A 113 -5.37 -2.05 -11.34
C VAL A 113 -4.87 -3.49 -11.17
N CYS A 114 -3.94 -3.69 -10.23
CA CYS A 114 -3.37 -5.00 -9.92
C CYS A 114 -4.03 -5.68 -8.71
N ALA A 115 -4.51 -4.92 -7.72
CA ALA A 115 -5.18 -5.44 -6.53
C ALA A 115 -6.22 -4.42 -6.00
N VAL A 116 -7.11 -4.87 -5.12
CA VAL A 116 -8.17 -4.03 -4.53
C VAL A 116 -8.13 -4.14 -3.02
N GLY A 117 -7.93 -3.00 -2.34
CA GLY A 117 -8.16 -2.87 -0.91
C GLY A 117 -9.65 -2.71 -0.63
N VAL A 118 -10.26 -3.62 0.12
CA VAL A 118 -11.70 -3.59 0.41
C VAL A 118 -11.99 -3.21 1.85
N PHE A 119 -12.92 -2.25 2.00
CA PHE A 119 -13.61 -1.95 3.25
C PHE A 119 -15.02 -2.55 3.20
N GLY A 120 -15.43 -3.25 4.24
CA GLY A 120 -16.73 -3.93 4.27
C GLY A 120 -16.85 -5.08 3.26
N GLU A 121 -18.04 -5.33 2.72
CA GLU A 121 -18.37 -6.58 2.01
C GLU A 121 -18.11 -6.58 0.50
N ALA A 122 -17.34 -5.62 -0.03
CA ALA A 122 -17.05 -5.55 -1.46
C ALA A 122 -16.24 -6.77 -1.95
N ARG A 123 -16.51 -7.22 -3.18
CA ARG A 123 -15.81 -8.34 -3.83
C ARG A 123 -15.21 -7.92 -5.16
N SER A 124 -14.07 -8.52 -5.50
CA SER A 124 -13.31 -8.28 -6.73
C SER A 124 -12.76 -9.60 -7.26
N LYS A 125 -12.57 -9.68 -8.58
CA LYS A 125 -11.84 -10.77 -9.24
C LYS A 125 -10.32 -10.59 -9.16
N LYS A 126 -9.86 -9.38 -8.84
CA LYS A 126 -8.45 -9.10 -8.56
C LYS A 126 -8.10 -9.59 -7.15
N PRO A 127 -6.82 -9.81 -6.84
CA PRO A 127 -6.38 -10.05 -5.48
C PRO A 127 -6.90 -8.98 -4.52
N MET A 128 -7.59 -9.43 -3.49
CA MET A 128 -8.22 -8.56 -2.49
C MET A 128 -7.34 -8.41 -1.26
N ILE A 129 -7.21 -7.19 -0.77
CA ILE A 129 -6.59 -6.87 0.51
C ILE A 129 -7.69 -6.41 1.44
N ARG A 130 -7.91 -7.12 2.54
CA ARG A 130 -8.91 -6.70 3.53
C ARG A 130 -8.34 -5.56 4.37
N MET A 131 -9.02 -4.40 4.35
CA MET A 131 -8.56 -3.17 4.99
C MET A 131 -9.18 -2.93 6.38
N ASP A 132 -10.20 -3.70 6.77
CA ASP A 132 -10.94 -3.58 8.02
C ASP A 132 -11.49 -4.92 8.53
N GLY A 133 -12.06 -4.91 9.74
CA GLY A 133 -12.72 -6.08 10.33
C GLY A 133 -11.74 -7.02 11.04
N ARG A 134 -11.86 -8.33 10.79
CA ARG A 134 -11.07 -9.37 11.45
C ARG A 134 -10.27 -10.18 10.44
N LEU A 135 -9.03 -10.53 10.80
CA LEU A 135 -8.16 -11.40 10.00
C LEU A 135 -8.85 -12.72 9.63
N THR A 136 -9.56 -13.35 10.55
CA THR A 136 -10.25 -14.63 10.31
C THR A 136 -11.29 -14.52 9.19
N ASP A 137 -11.94 -13.37 9.06
CA ASP A 137 -12.97 -13.15 8.04
C ASP A 137 -12.31 -12.90 6.68
N ALA A 138 -11.15 -12.23 6.67
CA ALA A 138 -10.32 -12.06 5.48
C ALA A 138 -9.85 -13.41 4.92
N VAL A 139 -9.32 -14.29 5.78
CA VAL A 139 -8.87 -15.64 5.41
C VAL A 139 -10.03 -16.47 4.87
N LYS A 140 -11.17 -16.51 5.59
CA LYS A 140 -12.37 -17.25 5.15
C LYS A 140 -12.93 -16.76 3.82
N SER A 141 -12.78 -15.47 3.54
CA SER A 141 -13.25 -14.85 2.30
C SER A 141 -12.28 -15.03 1.13
N GLY A 142 -11.13 -15.69 1.35
CA GLY A 142 -10.10 -15.88 0.32
C GLY A 142 -9.41 -14.59 -0.11
N CYS A 143 -9.28 -13.62 0.81
CA CYS A 143 -8.47 -12.43 0.53
C CYS A 143 -7.01 -12.84 0.33
N ALA A 144 -6.32 -12.17 -0.59
CA ALA A 144 -4.90 -12.36 -0.83
C ALA A 144 -4.03 -11.64 0.21
N GLY A 145 -4.54 -10.55 0.79
CA GLY A 145 -3.84 -9.77 1.79
C GLY A 145 -4.72 -9.31 2.96
N TRP A 146 -4.09 -9.09 4.10
CA TRP A 146 -4.64 -8.45 5.29
C TRP A 146 -3.84 -7.19 5.59
N PHE A 147 -4.51 -6.05 5.68
CA PHE A 147 -3.89 -4.83 6.16
C PHE A 147 -3.83 -4.83 7.68
N ALA A 148 -2.62 -4.98 8.22
CA ALA A 148 -2.33 -4.90 9.64
C ALA A 148 -2.00 -3.44 10.02
N PRO A 149 -2.83 -2.76 10.82
CA PRO A 149 -2.52 -1.39 11.25
C PRO A 149 -1.42 -1.34 12.33
N ARG A 150 -1.16 -2.46 13.00
CA ARG A 150 -0.16 -2.63 14.07
C ARG A 150 0.24 -4.09 14.17
N ASP A 151 1.37 -4.37 14.83
CA ASP A 151 1.80 -5.71 15.24
C ASP A 151 1.75 -6.74 14.09
N ALA A 152 2.27 -6.36 12.92
CA ALA A 152 2.27 -7.21 11.74
C ALA A 152 2.90 -8.58 11.97
N GLU A 153 3.93 -8.67 12.81
CA GLU A 153 4.58 -9.91 13.22
C GLU A 153 3.61 -10.91 13.85
N ARG A 154 2.64 -10.43 14.65
CA ARG A 154 1.63 -11.29 15.26
C ARG A 154 0.74 -11.89 14.18
N TYR A 155 0.20 -11.04 13.30
CA TYR A 155 -0.69 -11.49 12.23
C TYR A 155 0.01 -12.41 11.24
N TRP A 156 1.30 -12.17 10.97
CA TRP A 156 2.10 -13.02 10.11
C TRP A 156 2.31 -14.40 10.73
N ASN A 157 2.65 -14.49 12.02
CA ASN A 157 2.75 -15.77 12.73
C ASN A 157 1.42 -16.52 12.78
N GLU A 158 0.30 -15.82 12.81
CA GLU A 158 -1.04 -16.43 12.88
C GLU A 158 -1.55 -16.94 11.53
N ALA A 159 -1.21 -16.29 10.41
CA ALA A 159 -1.91 -16.53 9.14
C ALA A 159 -1.06 -16.47 7.86
N SER A 160 0.26 -16.33 7.93
CA SER A 160 1.12 -16.23 6.75
C SER A 160 0.97 -17.39 5.76
N ASP A 161 0.66 -18.60 6.24
CA ASP A 161 0.36 -19.77 5.39
C ASP A 161 -0.85 -19.57 4.47
N TYR A 162 -1.77 -18.66 4.83
CA TYR A 162 -3.04 -18.47 4.13
C TYR A 162 -3.15 -17.11 3.42
N ILE A 163 -2.53 -16.07 3.96
CA ILE A 163 -2.75 -14.69 3.51
C ILE A 163 -1.49 -13.84 3.69
N ALA A 164 -1.27 -12.90 2.79
CA ALA A 164 -0.22 -11.90 2.97
C ALA A 164 -0.56 -10.90 4.06
N VAL A 165 0.45 -10.39 4.76
CA VAL A 165 0.29 -9.34 5.77
C VAL A 165 0.93 -8.05 5.24
N LEU A 166 0.16 -6.97 5.22
CA LEU A 166 0.57 -5.68 4.66
C LEU A 166 0.46 -4.60 5.74
N GLY A 167 1.49 -3.76 5.89
CA GLY A 167 1.59 -2.80 6.98
C GLY A 167 2.35 -3.42 8.17
N GLY A 168 1.94 -3.21 9.41
CA GLY A 168 2.04 -1.94 10.09
C GLY A 168 3.04 -2.13 11.23
N LEU A 169 3.97 -1.19 11.40
CA LEU A 169 4.70 -1.02 12.67
C LEU A 169 3.79 -0.44 13.76
N GLY A 170 2.72 0.24 13.37
CA GLY A 170 1.83 1.01 14.22
C GLY A 170 2.21 2.49 14.19
N ALA A 171 1.29 3.35 13.74
CA ALA A 171 1.52 4.79 13.68
C ALA A 171 1.88 5.39 15.06
N ASP A 172 1.26 4.90 16.12
CA ASP A 172 1.56 5.31 17.51
C ASP A 172 2.98 4.90 17.94
N TYR A 173 3.43 3.70 17.53
CA TYR A 173 4.78 3.22 17.83
C TYR A 173 5.83 4.08 17.14
N ILE A 174 5.65 4.36 15.84
CA ILE A 174 6.53 5.23 15.08
C ILE A 174 6.57 6.62 15.72
N SER A 175 5.40 7.17 16.06
CA SER A 175 5.30 8.53 16.60
C SER A 175 5.82 8.70 18.04
N SER A 176 6.13 7.61 18.73
CA SER A 176 6.57 7.61 20.14
C SER A 176 7.98 7.05 20.31
N THR A 177 8.67 6.71 19.22
CA THR A 177 9.98 6.06 19.28
C THR A 177 10.99 6.73 18.35
N GLY A 178 12.28 6.53 18.62
CA GLY A 178 13.33 7.09 17.78
C GLY A 178 13.64 6.22 16.54
N PRO A 179 14.31 6.79 15.52
CA PRO A 179 14.67 6.09 14.28
C PRO A 179 15.40 4.75 14.48
N ALA A 180 16.28 4.64 15.49
CA ALA A 180 16.99 3.41 15.78
C ALA A 180 16.06 2.26 16.22
N SER A 181 15.00 2.58 16.97
CA SER A 181 13.98 1.62 17.38
C SER A 181 13.11 1.19 16.21
N ILE A 182 12.70 2.14 15.36
CA ILE A 182 11.98 1.86 14.11
C ILE A 182 12.81 0.89 13.25
N HIS A 183 14.08 1.22 13.03
CA HIS A 183 15.00 0.38 12.27
C HIS A 183 15.08 -1.03 12.87
N LYS A 184 15.36 -1.15 14.18
CA LYS A 184 15.44 -2.45 14.85
C LYS A 184 14.16 -3.26 14.71
N ARG A 185 12.98 -2.63 14.80
CA ARG A 185 11.70 -3.32 14.61
C ARG A 185 11.53 -3.82 13.18
N CYS A 186 11.89 -3.01 12.17
CA CYS A 186 11.91 -3.45 10.78
C CYS A 186 12.82 -4.67 10.60
N GLU A 187 14.05 -4.67 11.13
CA GLU A 187 14.95 -5.83 11.04
C GLU A 187 14.33 -7.09 11.66
N CYS A 188 13.73 -6.95 12.85
CA CYS A 188 13.09 -8.07 13.53
C CYS A 188 11.98 -8.67 12.68
N ILE A 189 11.10 -7.84 12.10
CA ILE A 189 10.02 -8.32 11.24
C ILE A 189 10.59 -8.97 9.98
N TYR A 190 11.60 -8.39 9.34
CA TYR A 190 12.23 -9.03 8.17
C TYR A 190 12.84 -10.39 8.50
N ARG A 191 13.46 -10.55 9.68
CA ARG A 191 14.01 -11.86 10.12
C ARG A 191 12.92 -12.88 10.39
N VAL A 192 11.81 -12.47 11.01
CA VAL A 192 10.69 -13.37 11.30
C VAL A 192 9.98 -13.80 10.02
N THR A 193 9.77 -12.86 9.10
CA THR A 193 8.99 -13.09 7.88
C THR A 193 9.79 -13.72 6.74
N ASP A 194 11.13 -13.67 6.79
CA ASP A 194 12.02 -14.01 5.68
C ASP A 194 11.61 -13.31 4.35
N ASN A 195 10.96 -12.14 4.47
CA ASN A 195 10.33 -11.40 3.39
C ASN A 195 9.36 -12.23 2.51
N ARG A 196 8.68 -13.20 3.12
CA ARG A 196 7.62 -13.99 2.49
C ARG A 196 6.27 -13.41 2.88
N ARG A 197 5.42 -13.17 1.89
CA ARG A 197 4.02 -12.74 2.10
C ARG A 197 3.89 -11.57 3.08
N TYR A 198 4.88 -10.67 3.06
CA TYR A 198 4.92 -9.50 3.92
C TYR A 198 5.29 -8.25 3.13
N ALA A 199 4.51 -7.19 3.31
CA ALA A 199 4.85 -5.84 2.83
C ALA A 199 4.86 -4.89 4.03
N LEU A 200 5.96 -4.16 4.19
CA LEU A 200 6.16 -3.26 5.32
C LEU A 200 5.40 -1.96 5.11
N GLY A 201 4.81 -1.45 6.19
CA GLY A 201 4.27 -0.11 6.22
C GLY A 201 4.06 0.43 7.63
N SER A 202 3.61 1.65 7.73
CA SER A 202 3.32 2.37 8.98
C SER A 202 2.09 1.80 9.68
N GLY A 203 1.10 1.34 8.91
CA GLY A 203 -0.20 0.89 9.40
C GLY A 203 -1.20 2.03 9.64
N GLY A 204 -0.89 3.26 9.22
CA GLY A 204 -1.79 4.42 9.38
C GLY A 204 -1.20 5.73 8.87
N CYS A 205 -1.89 6.84 9.12
CA CYS A 205 -1.37 8.16 8.77
C CYS A 205 -0.30 8.61 9.77
N LEU A 206 0.85 9.05 9.28
CA LEU A 206 1.91 9.65 10.08
C LEU A 206 1.93 11.18 9.94
N THR A 207 2.54 11.85 10.92
CA THR A 207 2.98 13.24 10.74
C THR A 207 4.14 13.32 9.75
N GLU A 208 4.42 14.52 9.26
CA GLU A 208 5.49 14.80 8.31
C GLU A 208 6.86 14.28 8.79
N GLU A 209 7.26 14.66 10.00
CA GLU A 209 8.52 14.26 10.63
C GLU A 209 8.67 12.73 10.66
N HIS A 210 7.70 12.03 11.25
CA HIS A 210 7.74 10.58 11.40
C HIS A 210 7.64 9.82 10.07
N TYR A 211 6.93 10.36 9.08
CA TYR A 211 6.89 9.76 7.75
C TYR A 211 8.26 9.82 7.07
N LEU A 212 8.93 10.99 7.14
CA LEU A 212 10.27 11.17 6.58
C LEU A 212 11.31 10.27 7.26
N GLU A 213 11.23 10.11 8.58
CA GLU A 213 12.06 9.15 9.31
C GLU A 213 11.84 7.72 8.81
N LEU A 214 10.58 7.29 8.69
CA LEU A 214 10.25 5.96 8.21
C LEU A 214 10.80 5.74 6.79
N ILE A 215 10.46 6.60 5.82
CA ILE A 215 10.89 6.37 4.43
C ILE A 215 12.40 6.47 4.25
N SER A 216 13.09 7.29 5.06
CA SER A 216 14.56 7.40 5.02
C SER A 216 15.22 6.09 5.47
N LEU A 217 14.69 5.46 6.52
CA LEU A 217 15.13 4.14 6.97
C LEU A 217 14.83 3.07 5.93
N LEU A 218 13.67 3.10 5.29
CA LEU A 218 13.26 2.12 4.29
C LEU A 218 14.06 2.23 2.98
N GLY A 219 14.42 3.45 2.58
CA GLY A 219 15.32 3.68 1.45
C GLY A 219 16.71 3.09 1.68
N VAL A 220 17.18 3.06 2.94
CA VAL A 220 18.40 2.35 3.36
C VAL A 220 18.20 0.84 3.23
N TYR A 221 17.07 0.28 3.70
CA TYR A 221 16.78 -1.16 3.58
C TYR A 221 16.75 -1.68 2.14
N LYS A 222 16.19 -0.92 1.20
CA LYS A 222 16.22 -1.31 -0.22
C LYS A 222 17.65 -1.31 -0.81
N LYS A 223 18.61 -0.58 -0.20
CA LYS A 223 19.98 -0.42 -0.72
C LYS A 223 21.00 -1.40 -0.11
N TYR A 224 20.79 -1.91 1.10
CA TYR A 224 21.79 -2.71 1.84
C TYR A 224 21.61 -4.24 1.75
N LYS A 225 20.87 -4.75 0.77
CA LYS A 225 20.79 -6.19 0.49
C LYS A 225 21.27 -6.52 -0.93
N TYR A 226 22.55 -6.23 -1.20
CA TYR A 226 23.46 -6.99 -2.06
C TYR A 226 24.90 -6.73 -1.60
#